data_AF-A0A5K3FU60-F1
#
_entry.id   AF-A0A5K3FU60-F1
#
_cell.length_a   1.000
_cell.length_b   1.000
_cell.length_c   1.000
_cell.angle_alpha   90.00
_cell.angle_beta   90.00
_cell.angle_gamma   90.00
#
_symmetry.space_group_name_H-M   'P 1'
#
loop_
_entity.id
_entity.type
_entity.pdbx_description
1 polymer ?
#
loop_
_entity_poly.entity_id
_entity_poly.type
_entity_poly.pdbx_seq_one_letter_code
_entity_poly.pdbx_strand_id
1 'polypeptide(L)'
;MKGRLELWIAIFVLVFSFQGQAVLGQSWRDYVEYNRRFSRNNDENDDDFYGRAQPRTLEIRPMPSEDMATGMVVRRCQVVPTPPPHEQWEYTWSEPSGRIITSDSILSIRVTGEQPSVTYTCEARNPRTNDVLIGEFTVHARNIPTSS
;
A
#
# COMPACT_ATOMS: atom_id res chain seq x y z
N MET A 1 -54.39 56.27 24.37
CA MET A 1 -54.94 55.84 23.07
C MET A 1 -54.17 56.56 21.96
N LYS A 2 -53.50 55.79 21.07
CA LYS A 2 -52.93 56.18 19.73
C LYS A 2 -52.02 57.44 19.70
N GLY A 3 -50.70 57.40 19.53
CA GLY A 3 -49.81 56.39 18.98
C GLY A 3 -49.78 56.41 17.44
N ARG A 4 -48.64 56.83 16.85
CA ARG A 4 -48.30 56.98 15.40
C ARG A 4 -48.87 58.26 14.76
N LEU A 5 -48.13 59.05 14.00
CA LEU A 5 -47.33 58.70 12.82
C LEU A 5 -46.43 59.91 12.42
N GLU A 6 -45.45 59.71 11.55
CA GLU A 6 -44.70 60.76 10.80
C GLU A 6 -43.49 61.47 11.46
N LEU A 7 -42.45 60.72 11.87
CA LEU A 7 -41.07 61.28 11.97
C LEU A 7 -39.99 60.19 11.96
N TRP A 8 -39.97 59.34 10.92
CA TRP A 8 -38.90 58.33 10.73
C TRP A 8 -38.32 58.28 9.31
N ILE A 9 -38.72 59.20 8.43
CA ILE A 9 -38.33 59.14 7.00
C ILE A 9 -36.94 59.75 6.74
N ALA A 10 -36.27 60.40 7.71
CA ALA A 10 -35.03 61.13 7.44
C ALA A 10 -33.77 60.64 8.17
N ILE A 11 -33.83 59.63 9.06
CA ILE A 11 -32.65 59.15 9.81
C ILE A 11 -32.63 57.62 9.87
N PHE A 12 -32.59 56.98 8.71
CA PHE A 12 -31.98 55.65 8.55
C PHE A 12 -31.19 55.57 7.23
N VAL A 13 -30.71 56.72 6.77
CA VAL A 13 -29.82 56.86 5.59
C VAL A 13 -28.35 56.60 5.97
N LEU A 14 -28.00 56.31 7.23
CA LEU A 14 -26.58 56.14 7.65
C LEU A 14 -26.28 54.99 8.62
N VAL A 15 -27.13 53.96 8.74
CA VAL A 15 -26.74 52.72 9.45
C VAL A 15 -27.41 51.52 8.78
N PHE A 16 -26.99 51.14 7.58
CA PHE A 16 -27.05 49.74 7.08
C PHE A 16 -26.18 49.65 5.83
N SER A 17 -24.90 49.89 6.03
CA SER A 17 -23.85 49.59 5.05
C SER A 17 -23.36 48.16 5.26
N PHE A 18 -24.20 47.14 5.13
CA PHE A 18 -23.69 45.76 5.09
C PHE A 18 -24.60 44.87 4.24
N GLN A 19 -24.02 44.47 3.10
CA GLN A 19 -24.36 43.29 2.29
C GLN A 19 -25.72 43.29 1.59
N GLY A 20 -25.80 44.12 0.55
CA GLY A 20 -26.83 44.03 -0.49
C GLY A 20 -26.22 44.25 -1.87
N GLN A 21 -25.32 43.36 -2.30
CA GLN A 21 -25.00 43.23 -3.72
C GLN A 21 -25.39 41.83 -4.18
N ALA A 22 -26.62 41.75 -4.69
CA ALA A 22 -27.02 40.69 -5.58
C ALA A 22 -26.07 40.71 -6.79
N VAL A 23 -25.14 39.75 -6.85
CA VAL A 23 -24.37 39.47 -8.06
C VAL A 23 -25.29 38.65 -8.99
N LEU A 24 -26.24 39.34 -9.61
CA LEU A 24 -26.95 38.82 -10.78
C LEU A 24 -26.06 39.05 -11.99
N GLY A 25 -25.28 38.03 -12.38
CA GLY A 25 -24.49 38.13 -13.61
C GLY A 25 -23.34 37.15 -13.78
N GLN A 26 -23.32 35.99 -13.13
CA GLN A 26 -22.40 34.92 -13.52
C GLN A 26 -23.17 33.87 -14.29
N SER A 27 -22.79 33.68 -15.55
CA SER A 27 -23.38 32.65 -16.40
C SER A 27 -23.25 31.30 -15.70
N TRP A 28 -24.26 30.44 -15.84
CA TRP A 28 -24.12 29.04 -15.41
C TRP A 28 -22.89 28.37 -16.03
N ARG A 29 -22.45 28.82 -17.23
CA ARG A 29 -21.18 28.38 -17.82
C ARG A 29 -19.97 28.82 -16.99
N ASP A 30 -19.97 30.05 -16.49
CA ASP A 30 -18.86 30.59 -15.68
C ASP A 30 -18.78 29.89 -14.33
N TYR A 31 -19.92 29.58 -13.71
CA TYR A 31 -19.98 28.80 -12.47
C TYR A 31 -19.47 27.36 -12.67
N VAL A 32 -19.89 26.71 -13.76
CA VAL A 32 -19.43 25.35 -14.11
C VAL A 32 -17.94 25.36 -14.44
N GLU A 33 -17.43 26.38 -15.12
CA GLU A 33 -16.03 26.50 -15.49
C GLU A 33 -15.14 26.83 -14.29
N TYR A 34 -15.63 27.67 -13.37
CA TYR A 34 -15.00 27.92 -12.07
C TYR A 34 -14.87 26.63 -11.26
N ASN A 35 -15.95 25.87 -11.10
CA ASN A 35 -15.93 24.61 -10.37
C ASN A 35 -15.04 23.56 -11.07
N ARG A 36 -15.05 23.51 -12.41
CA ARG A 36 -14.18 22.60 -13.19
C ARG A 36 -12.70 22.96 -13.06
N ARG A 37 -12.37 24.26 -12.96
CA ARG A 37 -10.99 24.75 -12.74
C ARG A 37 -10.54 24.52 -11.30
N PHE A 38 -11.44 24.67 -10.34
CA PHE A 38 -11.18 24.36 -8.93
C PHE A 38 -10.91 22.86 -8.72
N SER A 39 -11.71 21.96 -9.32
CA SER A 39 -11.42 20.52 -9.29
C SER A 39 -10.07 20.18 -9.94
N ARG A 40 -9.77 20.75 -11.12
CA ARG A 40 -8.48 20.51 -11.79
C ARG A 40 -7.27 20.95 -10.96
N ASN A 41 -7.38 22.10 -10.28
CA ASN A 41 -6.28 22.63 -9.48
C ASN A 41 -6.08 21.87 -8.15
N ASN A 42 -7.14 21.21 -7.63
CA ASN A 42 -7.04 20.37 -6.43
C ASN A 42 -6.50 18.97 -6.73
N ASP A 43 -6.60 18.48 -7.97
CA ASP A 43 -5.98 17.20 -8.38
C ASP A 43 -4.45 17.30 -8.52
N GLU A 44 -3.87 18.51 -8.64
CA GLU A 44 -2.43 18.70 -8.88
C GLU A 44 -1.58 18.89 -7.61
N ASN A 45 -2.18 18.95 -6.42
CA ASN A 45 -1.44 19.36 -5.20
C ASN A 45 -1.58 18.42 -3.98
N ASP A 46 -2.29 17.29 -4.09
CA ASP A 46 -2.49 16.36 -2.96
C ASP A 46 -1.66 15.05 -3.06
N ASP A 47 -0.89 14.83 -4.12
CA ASP A 47 -0.12 13.59 -4.32
C ASP A 47 1.33 13.63 -3.80
N ASP A 48 1.87 14.80 -3.45
CA ASP A 48 3.29 14.94 -3.07
C ASP A 48 3.55 14.82 -1.56
N PHE A 49 2.52 14.67 -0.72
CA PHE A 49 2.69 14.43 0.72
C PHE A 49 2.48 12.97 1.14
N TYR A 50 1.74 12.18 0.36
CA TYR A 50 1.66 10.71 0.48
C TYR A 50 2.32 10.09 -0.74
N GLY A 51 3.66 10.06 -0.75
CA GLY A 51 4.44 9.48 -1.84
C GLY A 51 3.84 8.15 -2.31
N ARG A 52 3.53 8.09 -3.61
CA ARG A 52 2.91 6.94 -4.29
C ARG A 52 3.46 5.62 -3.73
N ALA A 53 2.60 4.82 -3.12
CA ALA A 53 2.97 3.51 -2.60
C ALA A 53 3.61 2.70 -3.74
N GLN A 54 4.92 2.51 -3.68
CA GLN A 54 5.61 1.69 -4.69
C GLN A 54 5.11 0.26 -4.56
N PRO A 55 4.71 -0.39 -5.67
CA PRO A 55 4.30 -1.79 -5.63
C PRO A 55 5.48 -2.62 -5.13
N ARG A 56 5.24 -3.38 -4.06
CA ARG A 56 6.21 -4.31 -3.49
C ARG A 56 5.92 -5.70 -4.00
N THR A 57 6.98 -6.48 -4.14
CA THR A 57 6.93 -7.89 -4.53
C THR A 57 7.81 -8.71 -3.60
N LEU A 58 7.59 -10.01 -3.59
CA LEU A 58 8.41 -10.94 -2.83
C LEU A 58 9.36 -11.65 -3.78
N GLU A 59 10.65 -11.63 -3.46
CA GLU A 59 11.67 -12.36 -4.21
C GLU A 59 12.29 -13.45 -3.34
N ILE A 60 12.45 -14.64 -3.93
CA ILE A 60 13.11 -15.77 -3.30
C ILE A 60 14.42 -16.04 -4.03
N ARG A 61 15.55 -15.87 -3.33
CA ARG A 61 16.89 -15.99 -3.90
C ARG A 61 17.70 -17.11 -3.23
N PRO A 62 18.56 -17.84 -3.97
CA PRO A 62 19.48 -18.81 -3.39
C PRO A 62 20.52 -18.11 -2.49
N MET A 63 20.93 -18.79 -1.43
CA MET A 63 21.98 -18.34 -0.52
C MET A 63 23.32 -19.04 -0.83
N PRO A 64 24.48 -18.44 -0.51
CA PRO A 64 25.79 -19.06 -0.75
C PRO A 64 26.02 -20.41 -0.06
N SER A 65 25.26 -20.68 1.01
CA SER A 65 25.28 -21.96 1.73
C SER A 65 24.36 -23.02 1.14
N GLU A 66 23.65 -22.73 0.04
CA GLU A 66 22.89 -23.72 -0.72
C GLU A 66 23.87 -24.68 -1.42
N ASP A 67 23.77 -25.96 -1.08
CA ASP A 67 24.49 -27.04 -1.73
C ASP A 67 23.50 -28.13 -2.15
N MET A 68 22.96 -27.85 -3.32
CA MET A 68 22.05 -28.70 -4.02
C MET A 68 22.62 -30.14 -4.26
N ALA A 69 23.93 -30.32 -4.41
CA ALA A 69 24.52 -31.64 -4.63
C ALA A 69 24.42 -32.54 -3.39
N THR A 70 24.51 -31.97 -2.19
CA THR A 70 24.33 -32.70 -0.92
C THR A 70 22.89 -32.68 -0.40
N GLY A 71 21.96 -32.13 -1.19
CA GLY A 71 20.56 -31.95 -0.82
C GLY A 71 20.30 -30.80 0.16
N MET A 72 21.29 -29.94 0.41
CA MET A 72 21.14 -28.75 1.24
C MET A 72 20.53 -27.61 0.43
N VAL A 73 19.33 -27.19 0.79
CA VAL A 73 18.63 -26.09 0.12
C VAL A 73 18.54 -24.91 1.08
N VAL A 74 19.04 -23.74 0.65
CA VAL A 74 19.03 -22.54 1.47
C VAL A 74 18.55 -21.34 0.64
N ARG A 75 17.37 -20.81 1.01
CA ARG A 75 16.69 -19.74 0.28
C ARG A 75 16.42 -18.56 1.18
N ARG A 76 16.65 -17.36 0.67
CA ARG A 76 16.26 -16.10 1.32
C ARG A 76 15.04 -15.54 0.62
N CYS A 77 14.02 -15.24 1.40
CA CYS A 77 12.85 -14.48 1.02
C CYS A 77 13.06 -13.01 1.39
N GLN A 78 12.76 -12.09 0.48
CA GLN A 78 12.92 -10.67 0.73
C GLN A 78 11.88 -9.85 -0.03
N VAL A 79 11.44 -8.77 0.59
CA VAL A 79 10.57 -7.77 -0.05
C VAL A 79 11.40 -6.87 -0.95
N VAL A 80 10.92 -6.64 -2.18
CA VAL A 80 11.57 -5.81 -3.21
C VAL A 80 10.58 -4.75 -3.73
N PRO A 81 10.96 -3.46 -3.76
CA PRO A 81 12.25 -2.91 -3.32
C PRO A 81 12.49 -3.06 -1.81
N THR A 82 13.76 -3.04 -1.39
CA THR A 82 14.12 -3.20 0.02
C THR A 82 13.41 -2.16 0.88
N PRO A 83 12.60 -2.57 1.87
CA PRO A 83 11.88 -1.66 2.73
C PRO A 83 12.83 -0.73 3.49
N PRO A 84 12.43 0.53 3.76
CA PRO A 84 13.15 1.41 4.66
C PRO A 84 13.29 0.79 6.07
N PRO A 85 14.31 1.15 6.88
CA PRO A 85 14.55 0.53 8.19
C PRO A 85 13.38 0.61 9.20
N HIS A 86 12.49 1.59 9.05
CA HIS A 86 11.32 1.78 9.90
C HIS A 86 10.09 0.95 9.46
N GLU A 87 10.20 0.28 8.32
CA GLU A 87 9.19 -0.61 7.76
C GLU A 87 9.65 -2.06 7.97
N GLN A 88 9.13 -2.66 9.04
CA GLN A 88 9.47 -4.03 9.41
C GLN A 88 8.53 -5.01 8.71
N TRP A 89 9.08 -6.16 8.33
CA TRP A 89 8.35 -7.27 7.73
C TRP A 89 8.66 -8.56 8.49
N GLU A 90 7.61 -9.29 8.84
CA GLU A 90 7.68 -10.59 9.47
C GLU A 90 7.60 -11.67 8.40
N TYR A 91 8.50 -12.64 8.45
CA TYR A 91 8.59 -13.69 7.44
C TYR A 91 8.16 -15.02 8.03
N THR A 92 7.46 -15.82 7.25
CA THR A 92 7.11 -17.20 7.61
C THR A 92 7.28 -18.10 6.40
N TRP A 93 7.99 -19.20 6.59
CA TRP A 93 8.08 -20.28 5.62
C TRP A 93 7.22 -21.46 6.03
N SER A 94 6.44 -21.98 5.10
CA SER A 94 5.61 -23.17 5.30
C SER A 94 5.85 -24.22 4.21
N GLU A 95 5.62 -25.47 4.57
CA GLU A 95 5.54 -26.59 3.63
C GLU A 95 4.10 -26.69 3.05
N PRO A 96 3.85 -27.53 2.02
CA PRO A 96 2.52 -27.63 1.40
C PRO A 96 1.38 -27.99 2.36
N SER A 97 1.68 -28.65 3.48
CA SER A 97 0.69 -28.98 4.52
C SER A 97 0.19 -27.74 5.28
N GLY A 98 0.84 -26.59 5.10
CA GLY A 98 0.64 -25.38 5.90
C GLY A 98 1.47 -25.35 7.19
N ARG A 99 2.22 -26.42 7.49
CA ARG A 99 3.10 -26.43 8.67
C ARG A 99 4.23 -25.42 8.50
N ILE A 100 4.41 -24.59 9.51
CA ILE A 100 5.50 -23.62 9.57
C ILE A 100 6.83 -24.37 9.77
N ILE A 101 7.79 -24.07 8.90
CA ILE A 101 9.17 -24.57 8.96
C ILE A 101 10.02 -23.61 9.78
N THR A 102 9.88 -22.30 9.52
CA THR A 102 10.63 -21.25 10.20
C THR A 102 9.87 -19.92 10.09
N SER A 103 10.08 -19.04 11.07
CA SER A 103 9.55 -17.66 11.10
C SER A 103 10.65 -16.63 10.84
N ASP A 104 11.61 -16.98 9.98
CA ASP A 104 12.69 -16.11 9.53
C ASP A 104 12.61 -15.94 8.00
N SER A 105 13.29 -14.94 7.47
CA SER A 105 13.51 -14.69 6.05
C SER A 105 14.25 -15.83 5.34
N ILE A 106 14.98 -16.69 6.08
CA ILE A 106 15.82 -17.75 5.53
C ILE A 106 15.18 -19.13 5.75
N LEU A 107 14.90 -19.83 4.66
CA LEU A 107 14.60 -21.26 4.64
C LEU A 107 15.91 -22.06 4.57
N SER A 108 16.07 -23.04 5.45
CA SER A 108 17.17 -24.00 5.42
C SER A 108 16.63 -25.40 5.63
N ILE A 109 16.66 -26.23 4.59
CA ILE A 109 16.13 -27.59 4.61
C ILE A 109 17.11 -28.57 3.99
N ARG A 110 17.01 -29.83 4.40
CA ARG A 110 17.73 -30.94 3.79
C ARG A 110 16.74 -31.84 3.06
N VAL A 111 16.95 -32.00 1.76
CA VAL A 111 16.15 -32.90 0.91
C VAL A 111 16.90 -34.22 0.78
N THR A 112 16.26 -35.32 1.16
CA THR A 112 16.85 -36.66 1.19
C THR A 112 16.05 -37.65 0.34
N GLY A 113 16.73 -38.48 -0.44
CA GLY A 113 16.10 -39.55 -1.23
C GLY A 113 15.28 -39.06 -2.43
N GLU A 114 14.55 -39.99 -3.06
CA GLU A 114 13.55 -39.69 -4.09
C GLU A 114 12.28 -39.14 -3.42
N GLN A 115 12.18 -37.82 -3.34
CA GLN A 115 10.95 -37.15 -2.92
C GLN A 115 10.27 -36.53 -4.14
N PRO A 116 8.92 -36.45 -4.19
CA PRO A 116 8.25 -35.67 -5.20
C PRO A 116 8.69 -34.19 -5.15
N SER A 117 8.43 -33.44 -6.22
CA SER A 117 8.66 -32.00 -6.18
C SER A 117 7.79 -31.37 -5.07
N VAL A 118 8.40 -30.57 -4.19
CA VAL A 118 7.72 -29.94 -3.05
C VAL A 118 7.77 -28.42 -3.22
N THR A 119 6.61 -27.76 -3.11
CA THR A 119 6.52 -26.30 -3.14
C THR A 119 6.45 -25.74 -1.72
N TYR A 120 7.42 -24.90 -1.38
CA TYR A 120 7.47 -24.15 -0.14
C TYR A 120 6.92 -22.76 -0.35
N THR A 121 6.19 -22.25 0.63
CA THR A 121 5.60 -20.91 0.58
C THR A 121 6.34 -20.01 1.56
N CYS A 122 6.76 -18.83 1.09
CA CYS A 122 7.17 -17.73 1.94
C CYS A 122 6.03 -16.70 2.01
N GLU A 123 5.62 -16.35 3.22
CA GLU A 123 4.77 -15.21 3.50
C GLU A 123 5.62 -14.11 4.14
N ALA A 124 5.51 -12.87 3.64
CA ALA A 124 5.99 -11.68 4.32
C ALA A 124 4.80 -10.81 4.70
N ARG A 125 4.70 -10.45 5.98
CA ARG A 125 3.62 -9.64 6.54
C ARG A 125 4.17 -8.34 7.13
N ASN A 126 3.54 -7.23 6.77
CA ASN A 126 3.79 -5.95 7.42
C ASN A 126 2.84 -5.81 8.62
N PRO A 127 3.31 -5.83 9.87
CA PRO A 127 2.44 -5.78 11.05
C PRO A 127 1.75 -4.42 11.23
N ARG A 128 2.23 -3.36 10.58
CA ARG A 128 1.64 -2.01 10.67
C ARG A 128 0.46 -1.84 9.72
N THR A 129 0.62 -2.30 8.47
CA THR A 129 -0.40 -2.13 7.42
C THR A 129 -1.27 -3.37 7.23
N ASN A 130 -0.85 -4.52 7.76
CA ASN A 130 -1.38 -5.85 7.46
C ASN A 130 -1.23 -6.28 5.99
N ASP A 131 -0.35 -5.62 5.23
CA ASP A 131 -0.02 -6.07 3.88
C ASP A 131 0.65 -7.44 3.93
N VAL A 132 0.26 -8.32 3.00
CA VAL A 132 0.78 -9.68 2.89
C VAL A 132 1.30 -9.90 1.48
N LEU A 133 2.54 -10.35 1.38
CA LEU A 133 3.18 -10.77 0.15
C LEU A 133 3.48 -12.26 0.23
N ILE A 134 3.22 -12.98 -0.85
CA ILE A 134 3.39 -14.43 -0.93
C ILE A 134 4.31 -14.75 -2.10
N GLY A 135 5.24 -15.67 -1.85
CA GLY A 135 6.14 -16.22 -2.86
C GLY A 135 6.25 -17.72 -2.70
N GLU A 136 6.40 -18.42 -3.80
CA GLU A 136 6.49 -19.88 -3.83
C GLU A 136 7.83 -20.33 -4.40
N PHE A 137 8.37 -21.40 -3.85
CA PHE A 137 9.61 -22.01 -4.31
C PHE A 137 9.49 -23.52 -4.34
N THR A 138 9.60 -24.09 -5.55
CA THR A 138 9.55 -25.54 -5.75
C THR A 138 10.94 -26.14 -5.74
N VAL A 139 11.17 -27.07 -4.82
CA VAL A 139 12.31 -27.98 -4.90
C VAL A 139 11.91 -29.16 -5.76
N HIS A 140 12.56 -29.29 -6.91
CA HIS A 140 12.40 -30.46 -7.75
C HIS A 140 13.25 -31.62 -7.24
N ALA A 141 12.67 -32.81 -7.29
CA ALA A 141 13.40 -34.05 -7.09
C ALA A 141 14.63 -34.06 -8.00
N ARG A 142 15.83 -34.23 -7.43
CA ARG A 142 16.94 -34.78 -8.20
C ARG A 142 16.89 -36.29 -8.05
N ASN A 143 17.05 -37.01 -9.16
CA ASN A 143 17.57 -38.36 -9.17
C ASN A 143 18.96 -38.28 -8.52
N ILE A 144 19.03 -38.33 -7.19
CA ILE A 144 20.29 -38.57 -6.48
C ILE A 144 20.66 -39.99 -6.91
N PRO A 145 21.74 -40.20 -7.69
CA PRO A 145 22.15 -41.56 -8.01
C PRO A 145 22.41 -42.24 -6.68
N THR A 146 21.61 -43.24 -6.36
CA THR A 146 21.92 -44.16 -5.27
C THR A 146 23.30 -44.70 -5.59
N SER A 147 24.28 -44.40 -4.73
CA SER A 147 25.60 -45.01 -4.83
C SER A 147 25.39 -46.52 -4.69
N SER A 148 25.45 -47.23 -5.81
CA SER A 148 25.50 -48.69 -5.91
C SER A 148 26.83 -49.22 -5.41
#